data_AF-A0A7J4RTB9-F1
#
_entry.id   AF-A0A7J4RTB9-F1
#
_cell.length_a   1.000
_cell.length_b   1.000
_cell.length_c   1.000
_cell.angle_alpha   90.00
_cell.angle_beta   90.00
_cell.angle_gamma   90.00
#
_symmetry.space_group_name_H-M   'P 1'
#
loop_
_entity.id
_entity.type
_entity.pdbx_description
1 polymer ?
#
loop_
_entity_poly.entity_id
_entity_poly.type
_entity_poly.pdbx_seq_one_letter_code
_entity_poly.pdbx_strand_id
1 'polypeptide(L)'
;MGHVPTATVGALAAVLTGLYFVLPDGVHFTMSVFIVAAWFLTAICWLAQKSADYMHKYDSHNEIKKKLTENQVIQTSQISAEVLEQTKIQFSTDLEELKDRVKIKDNEIEKLKIEITNLKTLVEIESLRTELTHLKMLAAQENTKNRKKK
;
A
#
# COMPACT_ATOMS: atom_id res chain seq x y z
N MET A 1 -16.52 19.34 -21.73
CA MET A 1 -16.11 20.68 -21.26
C MET A 1 -15.72 20.56 -19.78
N GLY A 2 -14.50 20.07 -19.46
CA GLY A 2 -14.16 19.66 -18.08
C GLY A 2 -12.89 20.26 -17.46
N HIS A 3 -12.02 20.90 -18.24
CA HIS A 3 -10.65 21.28 -17.81
C HIS A 3 -10.50 22.71 -17.27
N VAL A 4 -11.56 23.53 -17.35
CA VAL A 4 -11.53 24.95 -16.93
C VAL A 4 -11.29 25.13 -15.42
N PRO A 5 -11.86 24.31 -14.51
CA PRO A 5 -11.71 24.53 -13.06
C PRO A 5 -10.28 24.31 -12.56
N THR A 6 -9.63 23.21 -12.94
CA THR A 6 -8.24 22.89 -12.56
C THR A 6 -7.24 23.87 -13.15
N ALA A 7 -7.42 24.29 -14.41
CA ALA A 7 -6.55 25.28 -15.03
C ALA A 7 -6.58 26.59 -14.24
N THR A 8 -7.75 27.00 -13.77
CA THR A 8 -7.94 28.23 -12.99
C THR A 8 -7.32 28.12 -11.59
N VAL A 9 -7.50 27.00 -10.89
CA VAL A 9 -6.93 26.77 -9.55
C VAL A 9 -5.41 26.58 -9.59
N GLY A 10 -4.87 25.93 -10.63
CA GLY A 10 -3.43 25.81 -10.83
C GLY A 10 -2.76 27.15 -11.16
N ALA A 11 -3.41 27.99 -11.98
CA ALA A 11 -2.93 29.35 -12.25
C ALA A 11 -2.93 30.21 -10.96
N LEU A 12 -3.96 30.11 -10.13
CA LEU A 12 -4.02 30.79 -8.83
C LEU A 12 -2.89 30.33 -7.89
N ALA A 13 -2.60 29.03 -7.85
CA ALA A 13 -1.51 28.47 -7.04
C ALA A 13 -0.13 28.97 -7.49
N ALA A 14 0.09 29.08 -8.81
CA ALA A 14 1.32 29.64 -9.37
C ALA A 14 1.48 31.13 -9.03
N VAL A 15 0.40 31.91 -9.10
CA VAL A 15 0.41 33.34 -8.72
C VAL A 15 0.68 33.52 -7.22
N LEU A 16 0.08 32.70 -6.35
CA LEU A 16 0.37 32.72 -4.91
C LEU A 16 1.84 32.37 -4.61
N THR A 17 2.41 31.43 -5.37
CA THR A 17 3.81 31.03 -5.24
C THR A 17 4.76 32.14 -5.71
N GLY A 18 4.42 32.87 -6.77
CA GLY A 18 5.19 34.04 -7.20
C GLY A 18 5.07 35.21 -6.21
N LEU A 19 3.88 35.41 -5.66
CA LEU A 19 3.61 36.47 -4.69
C LEU A 19 4.35 36.23 -3.36
N TYR A 20 4.60 34.97 -2.99
CA TYR A 20 5.43 34.60 -1.83
C TYR A 20 6.83 35.23 -1.85
N PHE A 21 7.44 35.34 -3.03
CA PHE A 21 8.78 35.89 -3.19
C PHE A 21 8.84 37.43 -3.04
N VAL A 22 7.69 38.10 -3.15
CA VAL A 22 7.58 39.57 -3.11
C VAL A 22 7.20 40.09 -1.71
N LEU A 23 6.72 39.22 -0.82
CA LEU A 23 6.16 39.62 0.48
C LEU A 23 7.22 39.71 1.60
N PRO A 24 7.09 40.65 2.56
CA PRO A 24 8.03 40.81 3.68
C PRO A 24 7.91 39.73 4.76
N ASP A 25 8.95 39.59 5.59
CA ASP A 25 9.16 38.43 6.49
C ASP A 25 8.00 38.08 7.45
N GLY A 26 7.19 39.07 7.84
CA GLY A 26 6.11 38.88 8.81
C GLY A 26 4.92 38.02 8.34
N VAL A 27 4.82 37.73 7.03
CA VAL A 27 3.68 37.02 6.43
C VAL A 27 4.04 35.71 5.72
N HIS A 28 5.33 35.32 5.70
CA HIS A 28 5.78 34.09 5.06
C HIS A 28 5.14 32.83 5.66
N PHE A 29 4.95 32.78 6.99
CA PHE A 29 4.31 31.64 7.64
C PHE A 29 2.88 31.43 7.13
N THR A 30 2.06 32.48 7.12
CA THR A 30 0.70 32.41 6.60
C THR A 30 0.68 32.06 5.11
N MET A 31 1.53 32.68 4.30
CA MET A 31 1.56 32.43 2.85
C MET A 31 2.02 31.00 2.51
N SER A 32 2.97 30.43 3.26
CA SER A 32 3.39 29.03 3.05
C SER A 32 2.25 28.03 3.22
N VAL A 33 1.40 28.22 4.23
CA VAL A 33 0.20 27.38 4.45
C VAL A 33 -0.79 27.52 3.30
N PHE A 34 -1.01 28.74 2.82
CA PHE A 34 -1.90 28.99 1.67
C PHE A 34 -1.37 28.38 0.36
N ILE A 35 -0.06 28.40 0.14
CA ILE A 35 0.57 27.79 -1.04
C ILE A 35 0.38 26.27 -1.02
N VAL A 36 0.64 25.62 0.10
CA VAL A 36 0.45 24.15 0.23
C VAL A 36 -1.03 23.80 0.08
N ALA A 37 -1.95 24.59 0.66
CA ALA A 37 -3.39 24.40 0.50
C ALA A 37 -3.85 24.58 -0.96
N ALA A 38 -3.29 25.55 -1.70
CA ALA A 38 -3.61 25.79 -3.11
C ALA A 38 -3.12 24.64 -4.02
N TRP A 39 -1.92 24.12 -3.76
CA TRP A 39 -1.40 22.93 -4.44
C TRP A 39 -2.22 21.68 -4.13
N PHE A 40 -2.66 21.52 -2.87
CA PHE A 40 -3.54 20.43 -2.47
C PHE A 40 -4.90 20.49 -3.16
N LEU A 41 -5.52 21.68 -3.23
CA LEU A 41 -6.79 21.88 -3.92
C LEU A 41 -6.67 21.62 -5.43
N THR A 42 -5.53 21.99 -6.03
CA THR A 42 -5.21 21.69 -7.44
C THR A 42 -5.18 20.17 -7.67
N ALA A 43 -4.53 19.42 -6.78
CA ALA A 43 -4.45 17.96 -6.87
C ALA A 43 -5.83 17.29 -6.72
N ILE A 44 -6.66 17.73 -5.78
CA ILE A 44 -8.03 17.22 -5.61
C ILE A 44 -8.88 17.54 -6.84
N CYS A 45 -8.80 18.77 -7.35
CA CYS A 45 -9.56 19.17 -8.53
C CYS A 45 -9.14 18.37 -9.78
N TRP A 46 -7.85 18.04 -9.89
CA TRP A 46 -7.33 17.16 -10.95
C TRP A 46 -7.83 15.72 -10.80
N LEU A 47 -7.84 15.18 -9.57
CA LEU A 47 -8.34 13.84 -9.30
C LEU A 47 -9.86 13.74 -9.55
N ALA A 48 -10.61 14.78 -9.19
CA ALA A 48 -12.04 14.88 -9.44
C ALA A 48 -12.35 14.88 -10.95
N GLN A 49 -11.60 15.65 -11.75
CA GLN A 49 -11.73 15.62 -13.20
C GLN A 49 -11.38 14.27 -13.79
N LYS A 50 -10.27 13.67 -13.32
CA LYS A 50 -9.88 12.32 -13.74
C LYS A 50 -11.01 11.32 -13.46
N SER A 51 -11.63 11.37 -12.28
CA SER A 51 -12.76 10.49 -11.94
C SER A 51 -14.01 10.75 -12.79
N ALA A 52 -14.33 12.01 -13.07
CA ALA A 52 -15.45 12.38 -13.95
C ALA A 52 -15.20 11.93 -15.39
N ASP A 53 -13.96 12.06 -15.89
CA ASP A 53 -13.55 11.56 -17.21
C ASP A 53 -13.59 10.03 -17.28
N TYR A 54 -13.28 9.31 -16.18
CA TYR A 54 -13.47 7.86 -16.14
C TYR A 54 -14.96 7.48 -16.26
N MET A 55 -15.86 8.18 -15.56
CA MET A 55 -17.31 7.94 -15.69
C MET A 55 -17.85 8.33 -17.07
N HIS A 56 -17.43 9.48 -17.62
CA HIS A 56 -17.81 9.91 -18.96
C HIS A 56 -17.18 9.03 -20.05
N LYS A 57 -16.06 8.34 -19.84
CA LYS A 57 -15.52 7.39 -20.83
C LYS A 57 -16.40 6.15 -21.02
N TYR A 58 -17.14 5.76 -19.99
CA TYR A 58 -18.16 4.70 -20.08
C TYR A 58 -19.49 5.21 -20.66
N ASP A 59 -19.77 6.52 -20.58
CA ASP A 59 -21.01 7.14 -21.09
C ASP A 59 -20.87 7.86 -22.45
N SER A 60 -19.65 8.22 -22.88
CA SER A 60 -19.37 8.91 -24.15
C SER A 60 -19.51 8.00 -25.38
N HIS A 61 -19.75 6.70 -25.20
CA HIS A 61 -20.28 5.84 -26.28
C HIS A 61 -21.79 6.08 -26.54
N ASN A 62 -22.46 6.91 -25.74
CA ASN A 62 -23.88 7.30 -25.90
C ASN A 62 -24.11 8.79 -26.23
N GLU A 63 -23.08 9.63 -26.33
CA GLU A 63 -23.30 11.06 -26.65
C GLU A 63 -23.24 11.41 -28.15
N ILE A 64 -22.66 10.53 -28.99
CA ILE A 64 -22.88 10.59 -30.47
C ILE A 64 -24.34 10.20 -30.82
N LYS A 65 -25.11 9.74 -29.84
CA LYS A 65 -26.46 9.20 -30.02
C LYS A 65 -27.58 10.21 -29.81
N LYS A 66 -27.30 11.49 -29.57
CA LYS A 66 -28.37 12.51 -29.57
C LYS A 66 -28.92 12.83 -30.98
N LYS A 67 -28.34 12.22 -32.05
CA LYS A 67 -28.85 12.30 -33.43
C LYS A 67 -29.10 10.97 -34.16
N LEU A 68 -28.93 9.81 -33.51
CA LEU A 68 -29.03 8.51 -34.22
C LEU A 68 -29.65 7.34 -33.42
N THR A 69 -30.45 7.61 -32.38
CA THR A 69 -30.96 6.57 -31.48
C THR A 69 -32.37 6.14 -31.81
N GLU A 70 -32.48 5.10 -32.64
CA GLU A 70 -33.61 4.16 -32.53
C GLU A 70 -33.15 2.71 -32.78
N ASN A 71 -32.19 2.47 -33.67
CA ASN A 71 -31.80 1.10 -34.06
C ASN A 71 -30.60 0.47 -33.31
N GLN A 72 -29.93 1.18 -32.38
CA GLN A 72 -28.68 0.71 -31.76
C GLN A 72 -28.84 0.11 -30.34
N VAL A 73 -30.05 0.08 -29.78
CA VAL A 73 -30.28 -0.37 -28.40
C VAL A 73 -30.13 -1.90 -28.24
N ILE A 74 -30.32 -2.67 -29.31
CA ILE A 74 -30.32 -4.14 -29.23
C ILE A 74 -28.90 -4.73 -29.20
N GLN A 75 -27.91 -4.11 -29.84
CA GLN A 75 -26.52 -4.62 -29.86
C GLN A 75 -25.69 -4.28 -28.60
N THR A 76 -25.99 -3.18 -27.90
CA THR A 76 -25.19 -2.76 -26.74
C THR A 76 -25.42 -3.67 -25.51
N SER A 77 -26.62 -4.23 -25.32
CA SER A 77 -26.88 -5.16 -24.20
C SER A 77 -26.14 -6.50 -24.33
N GLN A 78 -25.88 -6.98 -25.55
CA GLN A 78 -25.14 -8.23 -25.76
C GLN A 78 -23.64 -8.06 -25.49
N ILE A 79 -23.04 -6.97 -25.96
CA ILE A 79 -21.62 -6.65 -25.75
C ILE A 79 -21.33 -6.41 -24.26
N SER A 80 -22.24 -5.75 -23.54
CA SER A 80 -22.05 -5.49 -22.11
C SER A 80 -22.18 -6.75 -21.24
N ALA A 81 -22.95 -7.76 -21.66
CA ALA A 81 -23.06 -9.03 -20.96
C ALA A 81 -21.81 -9.91 -21.17
N GLU A 82 -21.27 -9.94 -22.38
CA GLU A 82 -20.06 -10.70 -22.73
C GLU A 82 -18.81 -10.14 -22.02
N VAL A 83 -18.65 -8.82 -21.98
CA VAL A 83 -17.56 -8.16 -21.24
C VAL A 83 -17.69 -8.41 -19.73
N LEU A 84 -18.90 -8.46 -19.19
CA LEU A 84 -19.14 -8.74 -17.77
C LEU A 84 -18.84 -10.20 -17.40
N GLU A 85 -19.20 -11.16 -18.27
CA GLU A 85 -18.79 -12.56 -18.12
C GLU A 85 -17.27 -12.73 -18.24
N GLN A 86 -16.62 -12.08 -19.21
CA GLN A 86 -15.17 -12.11 -19.35
C GLN A 86 -14.47 -11.52 -18.11
N THR A 87 -14.97 -10.40 -17.60
CA THR A 87 -14.44 -9.75 -16.38
C THR A 87 -14.63 -10.64 -15.16
N LYS A 88 -15.78 -11.32 -15.05
CA LYS A 88 -16.04 -12.31 -13.99
C LYS A 88 -15.10 -13.50 -14.07
N ILE A 89 -14.82 -14.02 -15.27
CA ILE A 89 -13.85 -15.12 -15.47
C ILE A 89 -12.45 -14.66 -15.05
N GLN A 90 -12.02 -13.47 -15.49
CA GLN A 90 -10.71 -12.93 -15.13
C GLN A 90 -10.57 -12.74 -13.61
N PHE A 91 -11.58 -12.16 -12.95
CA PHE A 91 -11.58 -12.07 -11.49
C PHE A 91 -11.56 -13.44 -10.80
N SER A 92 -12.27 -14.44 -11.35
CA SER A 92 -12.24 -15.80 -10.81
C SER A 92 -10.86 -16.44 -10.96
N THR A 93 -10.15 -16.19 -12.07
CA THR A 93 -8.79 -16.66 -12.29
C THR A 93 -7.81 -15.98 -11.35
N ASP A 94 -7.87 -14.64 -11.23
CA ASP A 94 -7.01 -13.87 -10.34
C ASP A 94 -7.22 -14.28 -8.86
N LEU A 95 -8.46 -14.61 -8.49
CA LEU A 95 -8.80 -15.10 -7.15
C LEU A 95 -8.18 -16.48 -6.86
N GLU A 96 -8.25 -17.41 -7.81
CA GLU A 96 -7.66 -18.74 -7.65
C GLU A 96 -6.12 -18.66 -7.61
N GLU A 97 -5.52 -17.83 -8.47
CA GLU A 97 -4.07 -17.59 -8.45
C GLU A 97 -3.62 -16.93 -7.13
N LEU A 98 -4.40 -15.98 -6.60
CA LEU A 98 -4.12 -15.37 -5.31
C LEU A 98 -4.23 -16.38 -4.16
N LYS A 99 -5.25 -17.24 -4.19
CA LYS A 99 -5.45 -18.31 -3.22
C LYS A 99 -4.30 -19.33 -3.24
N ASP A 100 -3.80 -19.70 -4.42
CA ASP A 100 -2.64 -20.59 -4.55
C ASP A 100 -1.37 -19.93 -3.99
N ARG A 101 -1.13 -18.64 -4.28
CA ARG A 101 0.00 -17.89 -3.70
C ARG A 101 -0.08 -17.81 -2.18
N VAL A 102 -1.27 -17.57 -1.62
CA VAL A 102 -1.49 -17.54 -0.17
C VAL A 102 -1.17 -18.92 0.43
N LYS A 103 -1.67 -20.00 -0.17
CA LYS A 103 -1.40 -21.36 0.28
C LYS A 103 0.09 -21.72 0.26
N ILE A 104 0.82 -21.29 -0.77
CA ILE A 104 2.29 -21.47 -0.85
C ILE A 104 2.98 -20.70 0.29
N LYS A 105 2.57 -19.44 0.55
CA LYS A 105 3.13 -18.63 1.64
C LYS A 105 2.80 -19.20 3.02
N ASP A 106 1.62 -19.75 3.23
CA ASP A 106 1.26 -20.41 4.50
C ASP A 106 2.18 -21.61 4.78
N ASN A 107 2.50 -22.42 3.77
CA ASN A 107 3.48 -23.51 3.90
C ASN A 107 4.88 -23.00 4.23
N GLU A 108 5.31 -21.89 3.63
CA GLU A 108 6.61 -21.27 3.93
C GLU A 108 6.67 -20.71 5.36
N ILE A 109 5.59 -20.09 5.81
CA ILE A 109 5.44 -19.62 7.19
C ILE A 109 5.53 -20.78 8.18
N GLU A 110 4.87 -21.91 7.89
CA GLU A 110 4.95 -23.11 8.73
C GLU A 110 6.39 -23.65 8.79
N LYS A 111 7.06 -23.78 7.64
CA LYS A 111 8.46 -24.21 7.57
C LYS A 111 9.38 -23.30 8.39
N LEU A 112 9.26 -21.99 8.23
CA LEU A 112 10.07 -21.01 8.96
C LEU A 112 9.80 -21.06 10.47
N LYS A 113 8.55 -21.27 10.88
CA LYS A 113 8.17 -21.44 12.29
C LYS A 113 8.84 -22.66 12.93
N ILE A 114 8.91 -23.77 12.20
CA ILE A 114 9.61 -24.99 12.65
C ILE A 114 11.11 -24.70 12.81
N GLU A 115 11.72 -24.03 11.82
CA GLU A 115 13.15 -23.68 11.86
C GLU A 115 13.49 -22.78 13.05
N ILE A 116 12.68 -21.73 13.29
CA ILE A 116 12.84 -20.84 14.46
C ILE A 116 12.72 -21.62 15.77
N THR A 117 11.77 -22.56 15.86
CA THR A 117 11.59 -23.37 17.07
C THR A 117 12.79 -24.29 17.32
N ASN A 118 13.32 -24.89 16.25
CA ASN A 118 14.51 -25.75 16.34
C ASN A 118 15.76 -24.95 16.75
N LEU A 119 16.00 -23.80 16.11
CA LEU A 119 17.10 -22.91 16.44
C LEU A 119 17.03 -22.42 17.89
N LYS A 120 15.83 -22.03 18.36
CA LYS A 120 15.61 -21.62 19.76
C LYS A 120 15.96 -22.75 20.73
N THR A 121 15.53 -23.98 20.43
CA THR A 121 15.85 -25.15 21.24
C THR A 121 17.35 -25.42 21.30
N LEU A 122 18.07 -25.27 20.17
CA LEU A 122 19.51 -25.44 20.11
C LEU A 122 20.23 -24.43 21.01
N VAL A 123 19.85 -23.15 20.93
CA VAL A 123 20.43 -22.09 21.77
C VAL A 123 20.19 -22.36 23.26
N GLU A 124 19.00 -22.83 23.62
CA GLU A 124 18.67 -23.18 25.01
C GLU A 124 19.53 -24.34 25.52
N ILE A 125 19.75 -25.38 24.72
CA ILE A 125 20.64 -26.50 25.06
C ILE A 125 22.09 -26.01 25.25
N GLU A 126 22.57 -25.13 24.38
CA GLU A 126 23.91 -24.56 24.50
C GLU A 126 24.06 -23.77 25.81
N SER A 127 23.07 -22.93 26.14
CA SER A 127 23.06 -22.18 27.40
C SER A 127 23.09 -23.12 28.62
N LEU A 128 22.20 -24.13 28.67
CA LEU A 128 22.16 -25.12 29.75
C LEU A 128 23.48 -25.90 29.88
N ARG A 129 24.13 -26.22 28.75
CA ARG A 129 25.42 -26.90 28.74
C ARG A 129 26.51 -26.02 29.35
N THR A 130 26.54 -24.73 29.03
CA THR A 130 27.52 -23.79 29.63
C THR A 130 27.30 -23.65 31.13
N GLU A 131 26.05 -23.49 31.58
CA GLU A 131 25.70 -23.43 32.99
C GLU A 131 26.12 -24.71 33.73
N LEU A 132 25.84 -25.89 33.18
CA LEU A 132 26.23 -27.16 33.79
C LEU A 132 27.76 -27.30 33.92
N THR A 133 28.52 -26.89 32.90
CA THR A 133 29.99 -26.90 33.00
C THR A 133 30.51 -25.93 34.06
N HIS A 134 29.89 -24.75 34.18
CA HIS A 134 30.23 -23.77 35.21
C HIS A 134 29.92 -24.30 36.63
N LEU A 135 28.74 -24.88 36.84
CA LEU A 135 28.36 -25.50 38.11
C LEU A 135 29.31 -26.65 38.49
N LYS A 136 29.68 -27.51 37.53
CA LYS A 136 30.65 -28.59 37.77
C LYS A 136 32.02 -28.07 38.18
N MET A 137 32.48 -26.99 37.55
CA MET A 137 33.75 -26.35 37.89
C MET A 137 33.73 -25.78 39.31
N LEU A 138 32.66 -25.08 39.69
CA LEU A 138 32.49 -24.54 41.05
C LEU A 138 32.47 -25.66 42.10
N ALA A 139 31.71 -26.73 41.86
CA ALA A 139 31.66 -27.89 42.75
C ALA A 139 33.03 -28.60 42.89
N ALA A 140 33.79 -28.71 41.80
CA ALA A 140 35.16 -29.24 41.84
C ALA A 140 36.11 -28.33 42.64
N GLN A 141 35.98 -27.01 42.47
CA GLN A 141 36.77 -26.02 43.22
C GLN A 141 36.45 -26.06 44.73
N GLU A 142 35.18 -26.22 45.11
CA GLU A 142 34.79 -26.38 46.51
C GLU A 142 35.36 -27.67 47.12
N ASN A 143 35.24 -28.79 46.40
CA ASN A 143 35.78 -30.08 46.85
C ASN A 143 37.31 -30.04 47.03
N THR A 144 38.04 -29.36 46.15
CA THR A 144 39.49 -29.20 46.29
C THR A 144 39.88 -28.30 47.46
N LYS A 145 39.11 -27.24 47.75
CA LYS A 145 39.30 -26.40 48.95
C LYS A 145 39.07 -27.20 50.24
N ASN A 146 38.03 -28.03 50.29
CA ASN A 146 37.72 -28.84 51.45
C ASN A 146 38.80 -29.91 51.72
N ARG A 147 39.43 -30.46 50.68
CA ARG A 147 40.58 -31.38 50.84
C ARG A 147 41.85 -30.71 51.37
N LYS A 148 42.08 -29.42 51.09
CA LYS A 148 43.26 -28.68 51.58
C LYS A 148 43.14 -28.19 53.02
N LYS A 149 41.93 -28.20 53.59
CA LYS A 149 41.65 -27.79 54.98
C LYS A 149 41.68 -28.96 55.98
N LYS A 150 41.86 -30.19 55.51
CA LYS A 150 41.92 -31.41 56.31
C LYS A 150 43.34 -31.93 56.34
#